data_AF-A0A955WZG9-F1
#
_entry.id   AF-A0A955WZG9-F1
#
_cell.length_a   1.000
_cell.length_b   1.000
_cell.length_c   1.000
_cell.angle_alpha   90.00
_cell.angle_beta   90.00
_cell.angle_gamma   90.00
#
_symmetry.space_group_name_H-M   'P 1'
#
loop_
_entity.id
_entity.type
_entity.pdbx_description
1 polymer ?
#
loop_
_entity_poly.entity_id
_entity_poly.type
_entity_poly.pdbx_seq_one_letter_code
_entity_poly.pdbx_strand_id
1 'polypeptide(L)'
;MNAIVIGMALVAGLFGFGTKGRVELNGALVEVRWSDGDSFKVLEGRHKGKGTRLIGYNTLESYGPVHRWGGFTAKDLYFIAKKAGKAAASKTWKCTADENNLDFYGRLLVHCPDLIEFMVGEGWAHLFAFDSEPDPKHLAAQQAAIKANKGIWAKGKPKFILTSLHSVDENPKEGGAYNRYADPMTGKSDKVKHSEKYSECQEVCFKGSCMIYVPFQRRYGKNRADCIKWKR
;
A
#
# COMPACT_ATOMS: atom_id res chain seq x y z
N MET A 1 -28.01 33.03 -8.00
CA MET A 1 -27.66 31.61 -7.73
C MET A 1 -26.30 31.34 -8.35
N ASN A 2 -25.22 31.51 -7.59
CA ASN A 2 -23.87 31.31 -8.10
C ASN A 2 -23.31 30.02 -7.51
N ALA A 3 -23.14 29.02 -8.36
CA ALA A 3 -22.52 27.75 -8.03
C ALA A 3 -21.01 27.95 -7.87
N ILE A 4 -20.50 27.72 -6.66
CA ILE A 4 -19.07 27.66 -6.38
C ILE A 4 -18.59 26.27 -6.82
N VAL A 5 -17.88 26.22 -7.93
CA VAL A 5 -17.10 25.05 -8.36
C VAL A 5 -15.90 24.96 -7.44
N ILE A 6 -15.93 24.04 -6.47
CA ILE A 6 -14.76 23.70 -5.67
C ILE A 6 -13.86 22.83 -6.54
N GLY A 7 -12.87 23.46 -7.17
CA GLY A 7 -11.80 22.77 -7.90
C GLY A 7 -11.01 21.88 -6.95
N MET A 8 -10.99 20.57 -7.25
CA MET A 8 -10.02 19.64 -6.67
C MET A 8 -8.63 20.08 -7.10
N ALA A 9 -7.89 20.70 -6.18
CA ALA A 9 -6.48 20.97 -6.36
C ALA A 9 -5.72 19.64 -6.46
N LEU A 10 -5.12 19.40 -7.62
CA LEU A 10 -4.04 18.45 -7.81
C LEU A 10 -2.95 18.71 -6.76
N VAL A 11 -2.81 17.82 -5.78
CA VAL A 11 -1.64 17.81 -4.90
C VAL A 11 -0.49 17.20 -5.69
N ALA A 12 0.13 18.04 -6.52
CA ALA A 12 1.38 17.72 -7.18
C ALA A 12 2.52 17.63 -6.14
N GLY A 13 3.01 16.41 -5.94
CA GLY A 13 4.42 16.10 -5.67
C GLY A 13 5.08 16.77 -4.45
N LEU A 14 5.05 16.08 -3.31
CA LEU A 14 6.14 16.23 -2.34
C LEU A 14 7.43 15.62 -2.92
N PHE A 15 8.42 16.49 -3.05
CA PHE A 15 9.79 16.24 -3.50
C PHE A 15 10.50 15.13 -2.67
N GLY A 16 11.23 14.24 -3.35
CA GLY A 16 12.61 13.94 -2.96
C GLY A 16 13.01 12.63 -2.24
N PHE A 17 12.12 11.74 -1.80
CA PHE A 17 12.54 10.59 -0.93
C PHE A 17 12.33 9.19 -1.51
N GLY A 18 12.06 9.07 -2.81
CA GLY A 18 11.92 7.78 -3.48
C GLY A 18 13.25 7.23 -4.02
N THR A 19 13.38 5.91 -4.07
CA THR A 19 14.60 5.25 -4.62
C THR A 19 14.45 5.13 -6.13
N LYS A 20 15.49 5.54 -6.88
CA LYS A 20 15.51 5.34 -8.33
C LYS A 20 15.77 3.87 -8.65
N GLY A 21 15.13 3.37 -9.71
CA GLY A 21 15.34 2.03 -10.24
C GLY A 21 14.93 1.96 -11.70
N ARG A 22 14.85 0.74 -12.25
CA ARG A 22 14.40 0.49 -13.62
C ARG A 22 13.34 -0.60 -13.65
N VAL A 23 12.43 -0.52 -14.61
CA VAL A 23 11.46 -1.58 -14.93
C VAL A 23 11.37 -1.71 -16.45
N GLU A 24 11.13 -2.92 -16.94
CA GLU A 24 10.74 -3.16 -18.33
C GLU A 24 9.21 -3.13 -18.39
N LEU A 25 8.65 -1.98 -18.78
CA LEU A 25 7.20 -1.75 -18.83
C LEU A 25 6.70 -1.91 -20.27
N ASN A 26 5.85 -2.90 -20.52
CA ASN A 26 5.34 -3.24 -21.86
C ASN A 26 6.48 -3.43 -22.89
N GLY A 27 7.58 -4.06 -22.47
CA GLY A 27 8.76 -4.31 -23.31
C GLY A 27 9.74 -3.13 -23.42
N ALA A 28 9.44 -1.97 -22.85
CA ALA A 28 10.34 -0.82 -22.83
C ALA A 28 11.03 -0.67 -21.47
N LEU A 29 12.36 -0.65 -21.45
CA LEU A 29 13.12 -0.35 -20.24
C LEU A 29 12.99 1.14 -19.89
N VAL A 30 12.47 1.45 -18.70
CA VAL A 30 12.23 2.82 -18.23
C VAL A 30 12.76 3.06 -16.81
N GLU A 31 13.34 4.23 -16.58
CA GLU A 31 13.69 4.75 -15.25
C GLU A 31 12.43 5.11 -14.46
N VAL A 32 12.40 4.69 -13.20
CA VAL A 32 11.30 4.94 -12.27
C VAL A 32 11.82 5.45 -10.93
N ARG A 33 10.95 6.11 -10.17
CA ARG A 33 11.18 6.47 -8.77
C ARG A 33 10.14 5.78 -7.89
N TRP A 34 10.58 4.82 -7.10
CA TRP A 34 9.76 4.09 -6.12
C TRP A 34 9.35 5.01 -4.97
N SER A 35 8.05 5.22 -4.76
CA SER A 35 7.53 5.97 -3.60
C SER A 35 7.57 5.13 -2.32
N ASP A 36 7.31 3.84 -2.49
CA ASP A 36 7.28 2.76 -1.52
C ASP A 36 7.54 1.45 -2.30
N GLY A 37 7.18 0.29 -1.76
CA GLY A 37 7.45 -0.98 -2.43
C GLY A 37 6.33 -1.46 -3.36
N ASP A 38 5.20 -0.76 -3.48
CA ASP A 38 4.07 -1.15 -4.34
C ASP A 38 3.52 0.01 -5.20
N SER A 39 4.26 1.11 -5.29
CA SER A 39 4.01 2.24 -6.18
C SER A 39 5.32 2.90 -6.65
N PHE A 40 5.32 3.37 -7.90
CA PHE A 40 6.41 4.19 -8.43
C PHE A 40 5.90 5.30 -9.35
N LYS A 41 6.76 6.27 -9.66
CA LYS A 41 6.53 7.28 -10.69
C LYS A 41 7.45 7.01 -11.87
N VAL A 42 6.90 6.96 -13.08
CA VAL A 42 7.67 6.82 -14.32
C VAL A 42 8.40 8.13 -14.63
N LEU A 43 9.70 8.07 -14.91
CA LEU A 43 10.53 9.25 -15.14
C LEU A 43 10.83 9.53 -16.62
N GLU A 44 10.63 8.54 -17.48
CA GLU A 44 10.93 8.63 -18.91
C GLU A 44 9.97 7.80 -19.78
N GLY A 45 10.09 7.95 -21.10
CA GLY A 45 9.26 7.24 -22.08
C GLY A 45 7.80 7.69 -22.11
N ARG A 46 6.95 6.85 -22.73
CA ARG A 46 5.53 7.13 -23.02
C ARG A 46 4.70 7.50 -21.80
N HIS A 47 5.03 6.93 -20.63
CA HIS A 47 4.29 7.14 -19.38
C HIS A 47 4.93 8.17 -18.45
N LYS A 48 5.90 8.97 -18.93
CA LYS A 48 6.62 9.95 -18.11
C LYS A 48 5.68 10.80 -17.25
N GLY A 49 5.97 10.87 -15.96
CA GLY A 49 5.21 11.64 -14.99
C GLY A 49 4.01 10.91 -14.40
N LYS A 50 3.59 9.76 -14.93
CA LYS A 50 2.50 8.95 -14.36
C LYS A 50 2.94 8.25 -13.08
N GLY A 51 2.09 8.30 -12.06
CA GLY A 51 2.19 7.44 -10.89
C GLY A 51 1.58 6.07 -11.18
N THR A 52 2.06 5.04 -10.50
CA THR A 52 1.61 3.66 -10.69
C THR A 52 1.16 3.02 -9.39
N ARG A 53 0.32 2.00 -9.51
CA ARG A 53 -0.01 1.07 -8.43
C ARG A 53 0.27 -0.34 -8.92
N LEU A 54 1.09 -1.07 -8.19
CA LEU A 54 1.33 -2.48 -8.46
C LEU A 54 0.11 -3.27 -8.00
N ILE A 55 -0.37 -4.17 -8.86
CA ILE A 55 -1.53 -5.03 -8.56
C ILE A 55 -1.07 -6.39 -8.02
N GLY A 56 -1.92 -7.00 -7.18
CA GLY A 56 -1.71 -8.36 -6.65
C GLY A 56 -1.01 -8.44 -5.29
N TYR A 57 -0.41 -7.35 -4.81
CA TYR A 57 0.18 -7.27 -3.47
C TYR A 57 0.13 -5.85 -2.91
N ASN A 58 0.28 -5.75 -1.60
CA ASN A 58 0.48 -4.50 -0.90
C ASN A 58 1.74 -4.56 -0.03
N THR A 59 2.47 -3.46 0.00
CA THR A 59 3.38 -3.16 1.12
C THR A 59 2.63 -2.45 2.23
N LEU A 60 3.23 -2.42 3.42
CA LEU A 60 2.64 -1.70 4.55
C LEU A 60 2.63 -0.19 4.28
N GLU A 61 1.68 0.49 4.90
CA GLU A 61 1.52 1.92 4.73
C GLU A 61 2.78 2.70 5.11
N SER A 62 3.25 3.54 4.19
CA SER A 62 4.53 4.25 4.30
C SER A 62 4.38 5.71 4.71
N TYR A 63 3.17 6.13 5.10
CA TYR A 63 2.87 7.48 5.58
C TYR A 63 3.05 7.66 7.09
N GLY A 64 3.36 6.60 7.85
CA GLY A 64 3.70 6.68 9.27
C GLY A 64 3.64 5.34 9.99
N PRO A 65 4.03 5.30 11.28
CA PRO A 65 3.95 4.12 12.14
C PRO A 65 2.51 3.79 12.53
N VAL A 66 1.73 3.30 11.58
CA VAL A 66 0.31 2.99 11.79
C VAL A 66 0.03 1.53 12.07
N HIS A 67 0.82 0.59 11.55
CA HIS A 67 0.56 -0.85 11.70
C HIS A 67 1.19 -1.42 12.95
N ARG A 68 0.54 -2.39 13.62
CA ARG A 68 1.11 -3.13 14.75
C ARG A 68 0.54 -4.55 14.84
N TRP A 69 1.39 -5.54 15.07
CA TRP A 69 0.98 -6.91 15.43
C TRP A 69 2.13 -7.69 16.06
N GLY A 70 1.78 -8.76 16.76
CA GLY A 70 2.76 -9.61 17.45
C GLY A 70 3.67 -8.79 18.36
N GLY A 71 4.97 -9.11 18.33
CA GLY A 71 6.02 -8.38 19.04
C GLY A 71 6.59 -7.18 18.29
N PHE A 72 6.00 -6.76 17.16
CA PHE A 72 6.44 -5.54 16.49
C PHE A 72 5.90 -4.29 17.18
N THR A 73 6.74 -3.28 17.30
CA THR A 73 6.26 -1.91 17.50
C THR A 73 5.76 -1.32 16.18
N ALA A 74 4.94 -0.27 16.23
CA ALA A 74 4.52 0.41 15.01
C ALA A 74 5.67 1.05 14.23
N LYS A 75 6.76 1.41 14.94
CA LYS A 75 8.00 1.89 14.32
C LYS A 75 8.70 0.79 13.53
N ASP A 76 8.78 -0.42 14.10
CA ASP A 76 9.46 -1.54 13.43
C ASP A 76 8.84 -1.82 12.05
N LEU A 77 7.51 -1.91 12.00
CA LEU A 77 6.78 -2.16 10.76
C LEU A 77 6.88 -1.00 9.77
N TYR A 78 6.87 0.24 10.27
CA TYR A 78 7.12 1.41 9.44
C TYR A 78 8.53 1.42 8.84
N PHE A 79 9.56 1.01 9.58
CA PHE A 79 10.90 0.86 9.03
C PHE A 79 10.96 -0.18 7.91
N ILE A 80 10.23 -1.29 8.04
CA ILE A 80 10.09 -2.29 6.98
C ILE A 80 9.40 -1.66 5.75
N ALA A 81 8.28 -0.95 5.95
CA ALA A 81 7.58 -0.22 4.88
C ALA A 81 8.50 0.74 4.12
N LYS A 82 9.33 1.52 4.84
CA LYS A 82 10.29 2.44 4.22
C LYS A 82 11.43 1.74 3.47
N LYS A 83 11.78 0.51 3.83
CA LYS A 83 12.81 -0.29 3.13
C LYS A 83 12.26 -1.03 1.91
N ALA A 84 10.95 -1.31 1.88
CA ALA A 84 10.33 -2.05 0.77
C ALA A 84 10.58 -1.40 -0.60
N GLY A 85 10.54 -0.06 -0.70
CA GLY A 85 10.86 0.65 -1.95
C GLY A 85 12.32 0.49 -2.41
N LYS A 86 13.27 0.33 -1.47
CA LYS A 86 14.67 0.01 -1.82
C LYS A 86 14.81 -1.43 -2.29
N ALA A 87 14.07 -2.35 -1.67
CA ALA A 87 14.03 -3.75 -2.12
C ALA A 87 13.46 -3.85 -3.54
N ALA A 88 12.34 -3.18 -3.82
CA ALA A 88 11.77 -3.10 -5.16
C ALA A 88 12.73 -2.44 -6.17
N ALA A 89 13.47 -1.40 -5.76
CA ALA A 89 14.45 -0.74 -6.64
C ALA A 89 15.75 -1.54 -6.89
N SER A 90 15.98 -2.64 -6.15
CA SER A 90 17.27 -3.37 -6.19
C SER A 90 17.53 -4.15 -7.48
N LYS A 91 16.48 -4.38 -8.27
CA LYS A 91 16.53 -5.14 -9.52
C LYS A 91 15.64 -4.48 -10.58
N THR A 92 15.79 -4.94 -11.81
CA THR A 92 14.87 -4.61 -12.91
C THR A 92 13.80 -5.68 -13.01
N TRP A 93 12.55 -5.27 -13.17
CA TRP A 93 11.40 -6.18 -13.23
C TRP A 93 10.67 -6.04 -14.55
N LYS A 94 10.19 -7.17 -15.08
CA LYS A 94 9.30 -7.18 -16.23
C LYS A 94 7.88 -6.92 -15.78
N CYS A 95 7.25 -5.96 -16.44
CA CYS A 95 5.97 -5.42 -16.03
C CYS A 95 5.08 -5.16 -17.25
N THR A 96 3.78 -5.32 -17.05
CA THR A 96 2.75 -4.97 -18.02
C THR A 96 1.76 -3.98 -17.44
N ALA A 97 1.18 -3.15 -18.29
CA ALA A 97 0.12 -2.22 -17.93
C ALA A 97 -0.78 -1.93 -19.13
N ASP A 98 -2.08 -1.82 -18.89
CA ASP A 98 -3.03 -1.24 -19.83
C ASP A 98 -3.20 0.24 -19.51
N GLU A 99 -3.00 1.10 -20.51
CA GLU A 99 -3.06 2.56 -20.35
C GLU A 99 -4.44 3.07 -19.94
N ASN A 100 -5.48 2.29 -20.24
CA ASN A 100 -6.86 2.60 -19.88
C ASN A 100 -7.22 2.09 -18.48
N ASN A 101 -6.36 1.29 -17.86
CA ASN A 101 -6.62 0.71 -16.56
C ASN A 101 -5.95 1.53 -15.45
N LEU A 102 -6.73 2.46 -14.90
CA LEU A 102 -6.31 3.37 -13.84
C LEU A 102 -7.07 3.06 -12.54
N ASP A 103 -6.41 3.32 -11.41
CA ASP A 103 -7.11 3.33 -10.13
C ASP A 103 -7.93 4.61 -9.92
N PHE A 104 -8.66 4.66 -8.80
CA PHE A 104 -9.48 5.81 -8.41
C PHE A 104 -8.69 7.13 -8.30
N TYR A 105 -7.38 7.07 -8.10
CA TYR A 105 -6.48 8.23 -8.00
C TYR A 105 -5.81 8.58 -9.35
N GLY A 106 -6.19 7.90 -10.44
CA GLY A 106 -5.60 8.09 -11.76
C GLY A 106 -4.19 7.51 -11.91
N ARG A 107 -3.77 6.59 -11.01
CA ARG A 107 -2.51 5.86 -11.14
C ARG A 107 -2.67 4.70 -12.10
N LEU A 108 -1.65 4.48 -12.93
CA LEU A 108 -1.61 3.34 -13.85
C LEU A 108 -1.49 2.03 -13.06
N LEU A 109 -2.37 1.06 -13.34
CA LEU A 109 -2.26 -0.27 -12.76
C LEU A 109 -1.20 -1.09 -13.50
N VAL A 110 -0.22 -1.57 -12.75
CA VAL A 110 0.95 -2.28 -13.28
C VAL A 110 1.04 -3.67 -12.66
N HIS A 111 1.26 -4.68 -13.49
CA HIS A 111 1.47 -6.06 -13.06
C HIS A 111 2.92 -6.48 -13.32
N CYS A 112 3.61 -6.99 -12.30
CA CYS A 112 5.02 -7.42 -12.41
C CYS A 112 5.21 -8.76 -11.67
N PRO A 113 4.90 -9.93 -12.26
CA PRO A 113 4.84 -11.21 -11.55
C PRO A 113 6.06 -11.54 -10.69
N ASP A 114 7.27 -11.43 -11.26
CA ASP A 114 8.51 -11.77 -10.56
C ASP A 114 8.81 -10.82 -9.39
N LEU A 115 8.37 -9.56 -9.49
CA LEU A 115 8.44 -8.63 -8.37
C LEU A 115 7.46 -9.02 -7.27
N ILE A 116 6.23 -9.43 -7.61
CA ILE A 116 5.24 -9.88 -6.62
C ILE A 116 5.84 -11.03 -5.81
N GLU A 117 6.31 -12.08 -6.50
CA GLU A 117 6.92 -13.25 -5.89
C GLU A 117 8.09 -12.87 -4.96
N PHE A 118 8.98 -11.99 -5.41
CA PHE A 118 10.10 -11.49 -4.61
C PHE A 118 9.61 -10.75 -3.36
N MET A 119 8.66 -9.81 -3.51
CA MET A 119 8.22 -8.95 -2.42
C MET A 119 7.49 -9.75 -1.33
N VAL A 120 6.63 -10.70 -1.72
CA VAL A 120 5.93 -11.55 -0.73
C VAL A 120 6.85 -12.66 -0.19
N GLY A 121 7.74 -13.21 -1.02
CA GLY A 121 8.68 -14.27 -0.65
C GLY A 121 9.82 -13.82 0.29
N GLU A 122 10.16 -12.53 0.26
CA GLU A 122 11.09 -11.92 1.21
C GLU A 122 10.39 -11.24 2.40
N GLY A 123 9.04 -11.25 2.42
CA GLY A 123 8.25 -10.66 3.50
C GLY A 123 8.31 -9.12 3.53
N TRP A 124 8.56 -8.46 2.39
CA TRP A 124 8.41 -7.01 2.25
C TRP A 124 6.96 -6.58 2.06
N ALA A 125 6.12 -7.52 1.63
CA ALA A 125 4.74 -7.32 1.25
C ALA A 125 3.86 -8.49 1.68
N HIS A 126 2.56 -8.34 1.50
CA HIS A 126 1.60 -9.42 1.50
C HIS A 126 0.75 -9.38 0.23
N LEU A 127 0.20 -10.53 -0.16
CA LEU A 127 -0.75 -10.65 -1.25
C LEU A 127 -2.01 -9.83 -0.99
N PHE A 128 -2.55 -9.32 -2.09
CA PHE A 128 -3.71 -8.46 -2.11
C PHE A 128 -4.53 -8.75 -3.36
N ALA A 129 -5.18 -9.91 -3.38
CA ALA A 129 -6.12 -10.26 -4.43
C ALA A 129 -7.48 -9.61 -4.11
N PHE A 130 -7.86 -8.60 -4.90
CA PHE A 130 -9.11 -7.88 -4.79
C PHE A 130 -10.07 -8.37 -5.87
N ASP A 131 -11.20 -8.96 -5.46
CA ASP A 131 -12.22 -9.55 -6.35
C ASP A 131 -11.63 -10.53 -7.38
N SER A 132 -10.51 -11.16 -7.04
CA SER A 132 -9.79 -12.13 -7.87
C SER A 132 -9.19 -13.24 -7.01
N GLU A 133 -8.82 -14.34 -7.66
CA GLU A 133 -8.02 -15.36 -7.01
C GLU A 133 -6.53 -14.98 -7.05
N PRO A 134 -5.79 -15.17 -5.96
CA PRO A 134 -4.35 -14.98 -5.97
C PRO A 134 -3.67 -16.06 -6.81
N ASP A 135 -2.59 -15.68 -7.48
CA ASP A 135 -1.74 -16.65 -8.17
C ASP A 135 -1.19 -17.68 -7.15
N PRO A 136 -1.39 -18.99 -7.37
CA PRO A 136 -0.91 -20.04 -6.47
C PRO A 136 0.61 -19.99 -6.22
N LYS A 137 1.40 -19.56 -7.22
CA LYS A 137 2.85 -19.42 -7.09
C LYS A 137 3.20 -18.33 -6.08
N HIS A 138 2.55 -17.18 -6.19
CA HIS A 138 2.79 -16.09 -5.24
C HIS A 138 2.27 -16.45 -3.85
N LEU A 139 1.16 -17.19 -3.75
CA LEU A 139 0.64 -17.65 -2.46
C LEU A 139 1.62 -18.61 -1.78
N ALA A 140 2.20 -19.56 -2.53
CA ALA A 140 3.22 -20.45 -2.02
C ALA A 140 4.47 -19.68 -1.53
N ALA A 141 4.92 -18.66 -2.28
CA ALA A 141 6.03 -17.81 -1.89
C ALA A 141 5.75 -17.06 -0.57
N GLN A 142 4.56 -16.48 -0.42
CA GLN A 142 4.13 -15.84 0.82
C GLN A 142 4.10 -16.84 1.99
N GLN A 143 3.50 -18.02 1.79
CA GLN A 143 3.42 -19.04 2.84
C GLN A 143 4.81 -19.51 3.28
N ALA A 144 5.77 -19.63 2.35
CA ALA A 144 7.16 -19.91 2.68
C ALA A 144 7.79 -18.79 3.52
N ALA A 145 7.56 -17.52 3.17
CA ALA A 145 8.04 -16.37 3.94
C ALA A 145 7.44 -16.31 5.35
N ILE A 146 6.15 -16.62 5.49
CA ILE A 146 5.46 -16.73 6.78
C ILE A 146 6.08 -17.87 7.60
N LYS A 147 6.28 -19.05 7.03
CA LYS A 147 6.89 -20.20 7.72
C LYS A 147 8.31 -19.86 8.21
N ALA A 148 9.08 -19.16 7.38
CA ALA A 148 10.45 -18.74 7.67
C ALA A 148 10.56 -17.47 8.54
N ASN A 149 9.44 -16.89 9.00
CA ASN A 149 9.42 -15.66 9.79
C ASN A 149 10.18 -14.49 9.12
N LYS A 150 10.03 -14.31 7.81
CA LYS A 150 10.70 -13.22 7.08
C LYS A 150 9.97 -11.90 7.22
N GLY A 151 10.73 -10.79 7.22
CA GLY A 151 10.22 -9.43 7.09
C GLY A 151 9.05 -9.11 8.03
N ILE A 152 7.89 -8.77 7.45
CA ILE A 152 6.65 -8.41 8.19
C ILE A 152 6.09 -9.55 9.07
N TRP A 153 6.60 -10.77 8.92
CA TRP A 153 6.19 -11.96 9.69
C TRP A 153 7.11 -12.29 10.87
N ALA A 154 8.25 -11.59 11.00
CA ALA A 154 9.35 -12.02 11.86
C ALA A 154 9.03 -12.04 13.36
N LYS A 155 8.10 -11.20 13.81
CA LYS A 155 7.69 -11.11 15.22
C LYS A 155 6.21 -11.42 15.45
N GLY A 156 5.53 -12.04 14.50
CA GLY A 156 4.13 -12.41 14.64
C GLY A 156 3.40 -12.51 13.32
N LYS A 157 2.34 -13.32 13.31
CA LYS A 157 1.56 -13.67 12.12
C LYS A 157 0.08 -13.43 12.45
N PRO A 158 -0.45 -12.23 12.17
CA PRO A 158 -1.86 -11.97 12.45
C PRO A 158 -2.75 -12.84 11.55
N LYS A 159 -3.97 -13.16 12.00
CA LYS A 159 -4.90 -13.94 11.18
C LYS A 159 -5.39 -13.14 9.96
N PHE A 160 -5.46 -11.82 10.10
CA PHE A 160 -5.73 -10.88 9.02
C PHE A 160 -4.80 -9.68 9.15
N ILE A 161 -4.34 -9.11 8.04
CA ILE A 161 -3.70 -7.80 8.00
C ILE A 161 -4.78 -6.75 7.76
N LEU A 162 -4.87 -5.78 8.65
CA LEU A 162 -5.71 -4.60 8.45
C LEU A 162 -4.98 -3.62 7.53
N THR A 163 -5.45 -3.48 6.29
CA THR A 163 -4.75 -2.74 5.22
C THR A 163 -5.28 -1.33 5.03
N SER A 164 -6.58 -1.10 5.28
CA SER A 164 -7.14 0.24 5.27
C SER A 164 -8.29 0.36 6.26
N LEU A 165 -8.38 1.55 6.84
CA LEU A 165 -9.46 1.97 7.73
C LEU A 165 -10.24 3.08 7.05
N HIS A 166 -11.57 2.96 7.07
CA HIS A 166 -12.48 4.03 6.64
C HIS A 166 -13.52 4.25 7.73
N SER A 167 -13.72 5.51 8.13
CA SER A 167 -14.72 5.88 9.14
C SER A 167 -16.01 6.35 8.47
N VAL A 168 -17.16 6.18 9.13
CA VAL A 168 -18.47 6.59 8.57
C VAL A 168 -18.58 8.08 8.24
N ASP A 169 -17.81 8.93 8.92
CA ASP A 169 -17.79 10.37 8.68
C ASP A 169 -16.90 10.79 7.50
N GLU A 170 -16.13 9.87 6.89
CA GLU A 170 -15.37 10.15 5.67
C GLU A 170 -16.31 10.35 4.45
N ASN A 171 -17.42 9.62 4.40
CA ASN A 171 -18.44 9.80 3.35
C ASN A 171 -19.86 9.55 3.89
N PRO A 172 -20.49 10.55 4.51
CA PRO A 172 -21.81 10.41 5.14
C PRO A 172 -22.93 9.99 4.17
N LYS A 173 -22.72 10.14 2.86
CA LYS A 173 -23.73 9.84 1.83
C LYS A 173 -23.83 8.36 1.47
N GLU A 174 -22.82 7.54 1.80
CA GLU A 174 -22.77 6.12 1.41
C GLU A 174 -23.46 5.18 2.42
N GLY A 175 -24.02 5.71 3.52
CA GLY A 175 -24.80 4.93 4.48
C GLY A 175 -23.99 3.91 5.30
N GLY A 176 -22.66 4.02 5.29
CA GLY A 176 -21.74 3.17 6.05
C GLY A 176 -20.29 3.37 5.63
N ALA A 177 -19.38 2.70 6.32
CA ALA A 177 -17.97 2.63 5.97
C ALA A 177 -17.52 1.18 5.85
N TYR A 178 -16.26 0.96 5.48
CA TYR A 178 -15.68 -0.36 5.45
C TYR A 178 -14.22 -0.33 5.87
N ASN A 179 -13.78 -1.40 6.51
CA ASN A 179 -12.35 -1.66 6.64
C ASN A 179 -11.96 -2.73 5.64
N ARG A 180 -10.68 -2.72 5.25
CA ARG A 180 -10.15 -3.75 4.37
C ARG A 180 -9.17 -4.64 5.11
N TYR A 181 -9.37 -5.94 4.94
CA TYR A 181 -8.57 -6.98 5.55
C TYR A 181 -7.96 -7.84 4.45
N ALA A 182 -6.69 -8.20 4.59
CA ALA A 182 -6.05 -9.21 3.77
C ALA A 182 -5.82 -10.47 4.61
N ASP A 183 -6.18 -11.63 4.08
CA ASP A 183 -5.93 -12.93 4.70
C ASP A 183 -4.56 -13.45 4.22
N PRO A 184 -3.55 -13.58 5.11
CA PRO A 184 -2.24 -14.07 4.71
C PRO A 184 -2.23 -15.53 4.25
N MET A 185 -3.22 -16.33 4.63
CA MET A 185 -3.28 -17.75 4.30
C MET A 185 -3.91 -18.02 2.94
N THR A 186 -4.86 -17.18 2.54
CA THR A 186 -5.54 -17.31 1.24
C THR A 186 -5.05 -16.30 0.21
N GLY A 187 -4.46 -15.17 0.62
CA GLY A 187 -4.05 -14.06 -0.25
C GLY A 187 -5.18 -13.12 -0.68
N LYS A 188 -6.42 -13.40 -0.25
CA LYS A 188 -7.61 -12.61 -0.58
C LYS A 188 -7.69 -11.35 0.27
N SER A 189 -8.33 -10.31 -0.27
CA SER A 189 -8.62 -9.09 0.46
C SER A 189 -10.08 -8.65 0.37
N ASP A 190 -10.74 -8.64 1.52
CA ASP A 190 -12.17 -8.37 1.64
C ASP A 190 -12.43 -6.99 2.27
N LYS A 191 -13.53 -6.37 1.81
CA LYS A 191 -14.14 -5.23 2.49
C LYS A 191 -15.14 -5.74 3.52
N VAL A 192 -15.00 -5.33 4.77
CA VAL A 192 -16.02 -5.58 5.80
C VAL A 192 -16.67 -4.25 6.15
N LYS A 193 -17.95 -4.15 5.84
CA LYS A 193 -18.75 -2.96 6.13
C LYS A 193 -18.99 -2.82 7.63
N HIS A 194 -19.06 -1.58 8.11
CA HIS A 194 -19.41 -1.24 9.48
C HIS A 194 -20.04 0.15 9.57
N SER A 195 -20.59 0.47 10.73
CA SER A 195 -21.15 1.78 11.08
C SER A 195 -20.28 2.56 12.09
N GLU A 196 -19.09 2.06 12.41
CA GLU A 196 -18.20 2.69 13.38
C GLU A 196 -17.61 4.01 12.89
N LYS A 197 -17.59 4.99 13.79
CA LYS A 197 -16.84 6.24 13.64
C LYS A 197 -15.50 6.11 14.36
N TYR A 198 -14.42 6.49 13.70
CA TYR A 198 -13.07 6.51 14.26
C TYR A 198 -12.61 7.94 14.54
N SER A 199 -12.03 8.16 15.72
CA SER A 199 -11.34 9.40 16.04
C SER A 199 -9.95 9.43 15.41
N GLU A 200 -9.47 10.60 14.97
CA GLU A 200 -8.08 10.76 14.51
C GLU A 200 -7.11 10.17 15.55
N CYS A 201 -6.14 9.37 15.10
CA CYS A 201 -5.17 8.66 15.93
C CYS A 201 -5.71 7.52 16.79
N GLN A 202 -6.95 7.09 16.59
CA GLN A 202 -7.49 5.88 17.22
C GLN A 202 -6.80 4.63 16.66
N GLU A 203 -6.35 3.72 17.52
CA GLU A 203 -5.90 2.40 17.12
C GLU A 203 -7.12 1.45 17.00
N VAL A 204 -7.26 0.81 15.85
CA VAL A 204 -8.30 -0.16 15.55
C VAL A 204 -7.64 -1.52 15.33
N CYS A 205 -8.12 -2.54 16.03
CA CYS A 205 -7.54 -3.88 16.00
C CYS A 205 -8.54 -4.93 15.50
N PHE A 206 -8.05 -5.87 14.70
CA PHE A 206 -8.82 -7.02 14.24
C PHE A 206 -7.94 -8.26 14.12
N LYS A 207 -8.33 -9.32 14.83
CA LYS A 207 -7.74 -10.67 14.74
C LYS A 207 -6.20 -10.70 14.68
N GLY A 208 -5.57 -9.90 15.54
CA GLY A 208 -4.11 -9.85 15.72
C GLY A 208 -3.38 -8.75 14.96
N SER A 209 -4.05 -8.00 14.07
CA SER A 209 -3.48 -6.82 13.41
C SER A 209 -4.18 -5.55 13.88
N CYS A 210 -3.40 -4.53 14.21
CA CYS A 210 -3.88 -3.20 14.55
C CYS A 210 -3.39 -2.16 13.54
N MET A 211 -4.18 -1.12 13.35
CA MET A 211 -3.84 0.03 12.52
C MET A 211 -4.35 1.31 13.16
N ILE A 212 -3.56 2.38 13.11
CA ILE A 212 -3.99 3.73 13.54
C ILE A 212 -4.81 4.38 12.43
N TYR A 213 -6.03 4.79 12.74
CA TYR A 213 -6.86 5.58 11.85
C TYR A 213 -6.33 7.01 11.74
N VAL A 214 -6.12 7.46 10.52
CA VAL A 214 -5.80 8.85 10.18
C VAL A 214 -6.62 9.26 8.96
N PRO A 215 -7.40 10.36 9.02
CA PRO A 215 -8.11 10.87 7.85
C PRO A 215 -7.16 11.15 6.69
N PHE A 216 -7.58 10.89 5.46
CA PHE A 216 -6.69 10.97 4.29
C PHE A 216 -5.95 12.32 4.17
N GLN A 217 -6.64 13.43 4.40
CA GLN A 217 -6.08 14.80 4.33
C GLN A 217 -5.00 15.07 5.40
N ARG A 218 -4.91 14.20 6.40
CA ARG A 218 -3.99 14.29 7.54
C ARG A 218 -2.86 13.25 7.48
N ARG A 219 -2.79 12.41 6.43
CA ARG A 219 -1.72 11.41 6.23
C ARG A 219 -0.43 12.01 5.67
N TYR A 220 -0.57 13.04 4.82
CA TYR A 220 0.53 13.64 4.05
C TYR A 220 0.61 15.16 4.25
N GLY A 221 1.69 15.79 3.77
CA GLY A 221 1.84 17.25 3.82
C GLY A 221 2.35 17.81 5.14
N LYS A 222 2.19 19.13 5.33
CA LYS A 222 2.62 19.86 6.54
C LYS A 222 1.66 19.63 7.72
N ASN A 223 0.39 19.41 7.43
CA ASN A 223 -0.69 19.29 8.42
C ASN A 223 -0.96 17.83 8.80
N ARG A 224 0.09 17.00 8.87
CA ARG A 224 -0.07 15.58 9.24
C ARG A 224 -0.59 15.44 10.66
N ALA A 225 -1.30 14.34 10.94
CA ALA A 225 -1.71 13.99 12.31
C ALA A 225 -0.49 13.70 13.19
N ASP A 226 -0.56 14.05 14.47
CA ASP A 226 0.60 13.99 15.37
C ASP A 226 1.05 12.55 15.66
N CYS A 227 0.11 11.59 15.75
CA CYS A 227 0.43 10.18 15.98
C CYS A 227 1.28 9.53 14.89
N ILE A 228 1.28 10.09 13.67
CA ILE A 228 2.10 9.59 12.55
C ILE A 228 3.32 10.47 12.27
N LYS A 229 3.45 11.60 12.98
CA LYS A 229 4.65 12.43 12.94
C LYS A 229 5.73 11.72 13.73
N TRP A 230 6.65 11.12 13.00
CA TRP A 230 7.92 10.75 13.58
C TRP A 230 8.84 11.97 13.60
N LYS A 231 9.19 12.44 14.81
CA LYS A 231 10.36 13.29 15.00
C LYS A 231 11.60 12.42 14.81
N ARG A 232 12.33 12.66 13.73
CA ARG A 232 13.67 12.08 13.53
C ARG A 232 14.58 12.50 14.66
#